data_AF-A0A1M2V3N4-F1
#
_entry.id   AF-A0A1M2V3N4-F1
#
_cell.length_a   1.000
_cell.length_b   1.000
_cell.length_c   1.000
_cell.angle_alpha   90.00
_cell.angle_beta   90.00
_cell.angle_gamma   90.00
#
_symmetry.space_group_name_H-M   'P 1'
#
loop_
_entity.id
_entity.type
_entity.pdbx_description
1 polymer ?
#
loop_
_entity_poly.entity_id
_entity_poly.type
_entity_poly.pdbx_seq_one_letter_code
_entity_poly.pdbx_strand_id
1 'polypeptide(L)' 'MDTTSNALSRILHLLSQHPAVQDKLRAEITEACGGEDLAYDELVKLPYLEAVCRETLRLYAPVQFINRS' A
#
# COMPACT_ATOMS: atom_id res chain seq x y z
N MET A 1 7.30 1.84 19.54
CA MET A 1 8.00 1.28 18.37
C MET A 1 6.90 0.85 17.42
N ASP A 2 6.36 1.81 16.69
CA ASP A 2 5.08 1.69 16.00
C ASP A 2 5.37 1.44 14.52
N THR A 3 5.81 0.22 14.24
CA THR A 3 6.25 -0.24 12.91
C THR A 3 5.14 -0.10 11.87
N THR A 4 3.87 -0.27 12.25
CA THR A 4 2.70 -0.10 11.37
C THR A 4 2.38 1.36 11.09
N SER A 5 2.39 2.24 12.10
CA SER A 5 2.13 3.67 11.92
C SER A 5 3.19 4.35 11.07
N ASN A 6 4.46 3.95 11.23
CA ASN A 6 5.54 4.41 10.36
C ASN A 6 5.38 3.89 8.93
N ALA A 7 5.00 2.63 8.73
CA ALA A 7 4.76 2.08 7.40
C ALA A 7 3.62 2.82 6.68
N LEU A 8 2.48 3.05 7.35
CA LEU A 8 1.35 3.81 6.79
C LEU A 8 1.75 5.25 6.44
N SER A 9 2.48 5.93 7.32
CA SER A 9 2.97 7.29 7.04
C SER A 9 3.89 7.33 5.82
N ARG A 10 4.74 6.30 5.64
CA ARG A 10 5.61 6.15 4.47
C ARG A 10 4.81 5.89 3.19
N ILE A 11 3.82 5.01 3.24
CA ILE A 11 2.91 4.74 2.11
C ILE A 11 2.24 6.05 1.67
N LEU A 12 1.62 6.77 2.59
CA LEU A 12 0.95 8.04 2.29
C LEU A 12 1.94 9.08 1.73
N HIS A 13 3.15 9.14 2.27
CA HIS A 13 4.19 10.03 1.77
C HIS A 13 4.66 9.67 0.35
N LEU A 14 4.86 8.39 0.04
CA LEU A 14 5.18 7.94 -1.32
C LEU A 14 4.04 8.27 -2.28
N LEU A 15 2.79 8.02 -1.90
CA LEU A 15 1.63 8.35 -2.73
C LEU A 15 1.56 9.85 -3.02
N SER A 16 1.87 10.71 -2.04
CA SER A 16 1.93 12.16 -2.24
C SER A 16 3.03 12.63 -3.20
N GLN A 17 4.14 11.89 -3.30
CA GLN A 17 5.24 12.19 -4.22
C GLN A 17 5.05 11.58 -5.61
N HIS A 18 4.20 10.56 -5.72
CA HIS A 18 3.91 9.83 -6.96
C HIS A 18 2.42 9.96 -7.32
N PRO A 19 1.95 11.14 -7.76
CA PRO A 19 0.54 11.38 -8.06
C PRO A 19 -0.01 10.42 -9.12
N ALA A 20 0.81 10.01 -10.11
CA ALA A 20 0.40 9.00 -11.10
C ALA A 20 0.08 7.63 -10.47
N VAL A 21 0.80 7.22 -9.42
CA VAL A 21 0.52 5.99 -8.67
C VAL A 21 -0.72 6.17 -7.82
N GLN A 22 -0.87 7.33 -7.18
CA GLN A 22 -2.07 7.66 -6.39
C GLN A 22 -3.34 7.64 -7.25
N ASP A 23 -3.31 8.22 -8.45
CA ASP A 23 -4.44 8.25 -9.37
C ASP A 23 -4.78 6.84 -9.85
N LYS A 24 -3.77 6.03 -10.18
CA LYS A 24 -3.99 4.64 -10.59
C LYS A 24 -4.59 3.78 -9.48
N LEU A 25 -4.10 3.94 -8.24
CA LEU A 25 -4.66 3.26 -7.07
C LEU A 25 -6.10 3.72 -6.78
N ARG A 26 -6.36 5.02 -6.88
CA ARG A 26 -7.71 5.58 -6.72
C ARG A 26 -8.67 5.06 -7.78
N ALA A 27 -8.23 4.94 -9.03
CA ALA A 27 -9.03 4.39 -10.12
C ALA A 27 -9.39 2.92 -9.83
N GLU A 28 -8.44 2.09 -9.42
CA GLU A 28 -8.68 0.69 -9.05
C GLU A 28 -9.69 0.58 -7.89
N ILE A 29 -9.52 1.38 -6.83
CA ILE A 29 -10.45 1.39 -5.70
C ILE A 29 -11.84 1.86 -6.13
N THR A 30 -11.91 2.89 -6.98
CA THR A 30 -13.20 3.44 -7.45
C THR A 30 -13.94 2.44 -8.33
N GLU A 31 -13.21 1.74 -9.21
CA GLU A 31 -13.76 0.69 -10.07
C GLU A 31 -14.25 -0.50 -9.24
N ALA A 32 -13.51 -0.88 -8.20
CA ALA A 32 -13.92 -1.94 -7.28
C ALA A 32 -15.10 -1.55 -6.38
N CYS A 33 -15.16 -0.29 -5.90
CA CYS A 33 -16.24 0.23 -5.06
C CYS A 33 -17.57 0.30 -5.81
N GLY A 34 -17.56 0.62 -7.11
CA GLY A 34 -18.78 0.85 -7.88
C GLY A 34 -19.71 1.95 -7.32
N GLY A 35 -19.25 2.75 -6.34
CA GLY A 35 -20.06 3.74 -5.62
C GLY A 35 -20.62 3.30 -4.26
N GLU A 36 -20.33 2.07 -3.80
CA GLU A 36 -20.71 1.56 -2.47
C GLU A 36 -19.49 1.39 -1.55
N ASP A 37 -19.71 1.19 -0.24
CA ASP A 37 -18.63 0.90 0.70
C ASP A 37 -17.97 -0.45 0.37
N LEU A 38 -16.65 -0.44 0.19
CA LEU A 38 -15.89 -1.67 -0.06
C LEU A 38 -15.66 -2.43 1.24
N ALA A 39 -16.02 -3.70 1.27
CA ALA A 39 -15.66 -4.58 2.38
C ALA A 39 -14.12 -4.69 2.50
N TYR A 40 -13.62 -4.79 3.72
CA TYR A 40 -12.18 -4.90 3.98
C TYR A 40 -11.54 -6.03 3.16
N ASP A 41 -12.18 -7.20 3.09
CA ASP A 41 -11.68 -8.35 2.33
C ASP A 41 -11.56 -8.09 0.82
N GLU A 42 -12.43 -7.26 0.25
CA GLU A 42 -12.35 -6.86 -1.15
C GLU A 42 -11.24 -5.82 -1.36
N LEU A 43 -11.06 -4.92 -0.40
CA LEU A 43 -9.96 -3.94 -0.41
C LEU A 43 -8.59 -4.64 -0.42
N VAL A 44 -8.38 -5.67 0.41
CA VAL A 44 -7.07 -6.37 0.46
C VAL A 44 -6.80 -7.25 -0.77
N LYS A 45 -7.83 -7.56 -1.57
CA LYS A 45 -7.68 -8.33 -2.83
C LYS A 45 -7.27 -7.46 -4.01
N LEU A 46 -7.28 -6.14 -3.86
CA LEU A 46 -6.94 -5.23 -4.94
C LEU A 46 -5.45 -5.37 -5.31
N PRO A 47 -5.13 -5.83 -6.53
CA PRO A 47 -3.78 -6.22 -6.90
C PRO A 47 -2.81 -5.04 -6.91
N TYR A 48 -3.26 -3.83 -7.29
CA TYR A 48 -2.41 -2.65 -7.28
C TYR A 48 -2.20 -2.11 -5.86
N LEU A 49 -3.20 -2.17 -4.98
CA LEU A 49 -3.02 -1.87 -3.55
C LEU A 49 -1.98 -2.81 -2.91
N GLU A 50 -2.07 -4.12 -3.17
CA GLU A 50 -1.07 -5.08 -2.69
C GLU A 50 0.33 -4.75 -3.23
N ALA A 51 0.45 -4.42 -4.52
CA ALA A 51 1.72 -4.05 -5.14
C ALA A 51 2.33 -2.80 -4.49
N VAL A 52 1.53 -1.77 -4.18
CA VAL A 52 1.98 -0.55 -3.50
C VAL A 52 2.47 -0.86 -2.08
N CYS A 53 1.74 -1.69 -1.33
CA CYS A 53 2.14 -2.12 0.00
C CYS A 53 3.46 -2.92 -0.04
N ARG A 54 3.58 -3.87 -0.97
CA ARG A 54 4.80 -4.67 -1.14
C ARG A 54 5.99 -3.82 -1.58
N GLU A 55 5.80 -2.87 -2.48
CA GLU A 55 6.86 -1.99 -2.95
C GLU A 55 7.31 -1.02 -1.85
N THR A 56 6.37 -0.50 -1.05
CA THR A 56 6.70 0.33 0.11
C THR A 56 7.48 -0.48 1.14
N LEU A 57 7.08 -1.72 1.39
CA LEU A 57 7.83 -2.66 2.23
C LEU A 57 9.16 -3.08 1.60
N ARG A 58 9.36 -3.02 0.28
CA ARG A 58 10.65 -3.24 -0.37
C ARG A 58 11.59 -2.05 -0.17
N LEU A 59 11.07 -0.83 -0.31
CA LEU A 59 11.83 0.42 -0.16
C LEU A 59 12.17 0.74 1.30
N TYR A 60 11.25 0.44 2.22
CA TYR A 60 11.39 0.75 3.64
C TYR A 60 11.35 -0.50 4.52
N ALA A 61 11.74 -1.66 3.96
CA ALA A 61 11.76 -2.93 4.66
C ALA A 61 12.46 -2.77 6.02
N PRO A 62 11.79 -3.04 7.14
CA PRO A 62 12.47 -3.22 8.42
C PRO A 62 13.20 -4.57 8.48
N VAL A 63 13.50 -5.19 7.33
CA VAL A 63 14.27 -6.42 7.24
C VAL A 63 15.70 -6.08 7.61
N GLN A 64 15.94 -6.11 8.93
CA GLN A 64 17.20 -6.54 9.46
C GLN A 64 17.52 -7.86 8.76
N PHE A 65 18.61 -7.84 8.00
CA PHE A 65 19.28 -8.98 7.40
C PHE A 65 18.80 -10.31 7.99
N ILE A 66 18.06 -11.10 7.21
CA ILE A 66 17.86 -12.51 7.55
C ILE A 66 19.22 -13.17 7.36
N ASN A 67 20.04 -13.14 8.41
CA ASN A 67 21.28 -13.90 8.48
C ASN A 67 20.86 -15.36 8.66
N ARG A 68 20.87 -16.10 7.55
CA ARG A 68 20.72 -17.55 7.58
C ARG A 68 22.10 -18.09 7.94
N SER A 69 22.31 -18.37 9.22
CA SER A 69 23.47 -19.11 9.74
C SER A 69 23.51 -20.53 9.20
#